data_AF-A0A523PIF1-F1
#
_entry.id   AF-A0A523PIF1-F1
#
_cell.length_a   1.000
_cell.length_b   1.000
_cell.length_c   1.000
_cell.angle_alpha   90.00
_cell.angle_beta   90.00
_cell.angle_gamma   90.00
#
_symmetry.space_group_name_H-M   'P 1'
#
loop_
_entity.id
_entity.type
_entity.pdbx_description
1 polymer ?
#
loop_
_entity_poly.entity_id
_entity_poly.type
_entity_poly.pdbx_seq_one_letter_code
_entity_poly.pdbx_strand_id
1 'polypeptide(L)'
;MGAASSIMVSPGFFAVAAVSLTLLSAGGDATDAVGASPEPRRITELERGRALFDRHCSVCHGAEGRGDGKAACLLYPAPRNFASGKFRLVSTSNGVPTQGDLIETIRTGMPGSTMPPWEWLAEEDLWSLALYVRYLTIEGLVGDLMRWAAEEDDDISLAEARAIIDERMTPGDPIEVGRPSPSDPVTLHEGRRLFMQTCAACHGVDGTGNAPVNLAGELKNEDGTPSTARDFTAGIFKGGATHADIVRRISGGLPGSPMPATDFEDPTDVGALTAFVLSLVKPGAQDRVRQRRTTVPVARVPGRAPRDPADPAWSRAEGVWISLMPLWWRDQRIEGVVVRALHDGETIVVRLSWRDPSYDKDLLGAQSFSDGAAIEISVERDPPLFAMGAADHPVDIALWRAAWEADGIAARDVRDRYPDMVDDGFPDLVGDLREQSITARAVQNSQSLPARPSGAEALMAEGFGTVGPRTGAPSSWTARSTWEEGYWDVVFSRSMNAEIEGEPALSAGLSAFLAFAIWDGAFDDRNGQKSVSVWHRLQVAP
;
A
#
# COMPACT_ATOMS: atom_id res chain seq x y z
N MET A 1 -16.72 28.62 -47.74
CA MET A 1 -15.83 29.63 -47.13
C MET A 1 -15.37 29.08 -45.80
N GLY A 2 -14.06 29.04 -45.54
CA GLY A 2 -13.47 28.52 -44.30
C GLY A 2 -12.44 27.43 -44.58
N ALA A 3 -11.17 27.83 -44.64
CA ALA A 3 -10.02 26.97 -44.89
C ALA A 3 -9.61 26.18 -43.63
N ALA A 4 -9.25 24.92 -43.82
CA ALA A 4 -8.60 24.10 -42.82
C ALA A 4 -7.10 24.46 -42.72
N SER A 5 -6.61 24.69 -41.50
CA SER A 5 -5.16 24.74 -41.21
C SER A 5 -4.77 23.49 -40.44
N SER A 6 -3.96 22.66 -41.09
CA SER A 6 -3.28 21.50 -40.54
C SER A 6 -2.00 21.94 -39.81
N ILE A 7 -1.87 21.61 -38.52
CA ILE A 7 -0.64 21.75 -37.75
C ILE A 7 0.09 20.40 -37.79
N MET A 8 1.24 20.36 -38.48
CA MET A 8 2.19 19.25 -38.39
C MET A 8 3.04 19.42 -37.13
N VAL A 9 3.09 18.38 -36.30
CA VAL A 9 4.05 18.25 -35.20
C VAL A 9 5.28 17.52 -35.73
N SER A 10 6.46 18.13 -35.63
CA SER A 10 7.74 17.49 -35.95
C SER A 10 8.23 16.63 -34.78
N PRO A 11 8.88 15.48 -35.01
CA PRO A 11 9.50 14.69 -33.96
C PRO A 11 10.86 15.30 -33.57
N GLY A 12 11.04 15.59 -32.28
CA GLY A 12 12.33 16.00 -31.71
C GLY A 12 13.32 14.84 -31.65
N PHE A 13 14.47 15.02 -32.29
CA PHE A 13 15.63 14.14 -32.17
C PHE A 13 16.25 14.24 -30.77
N PHE A 14 16.31 13.13 -30.03
CA PHE A 14 17.18 12.99 -28.86
C PHE A 14 18.58 12.59 -29.34
N ALA A 15 19.55 13.49 -29.18
CA ALA A 15 20.96 13.19 -29.44
C ALA A 15 21.56 12.45 -28.23
N VAL A 16 21.97 11.20 -28.45
CA VAL A 16 22.81 10.44 -27.51
C VAL A 16 24.25 10.91 -27.69
N ALA A 17 24.81 11.61 -26.71
CA ALA A 17 26.22 11.96 -26.71
C ALA A 17 27.06 10.77 -26.22
N ALA A 18 27.79 10.13 -27.15
CA ALA A 18 28.81 9.15 -26.82
C ALA A 18 30.10 9.86 -26.38
N VAL A 19 30.61 9.54 -25.18
CA VAL A 19 31.90 10.03 -24.69
C VAL A 19 33.00 9.06 -25.16
N SER A 20 33.89 9.54 -26.04
CA SER A 20 35.10 8.82 -26.44
C SER A 20 36.21 9.03 -25.41
N LEU A 21 36.71 7.94 -24.83
CA LEU A 21 37.82 7.94 -23.88
C LEU A 21 39.16 7.87 -24.66
N THR A 22 39.98 8.93 -24.55
CA THR A 22 41.35 8.92 -25.08
C THR A 22 42.32 8.77 -23.91
N LEU A 23 43.07 7.66 -23.89
CA LEU A 23 44.12 7.39 -22.90
C LEU A 23 45.40 8.12 -23.31
N LEU A 24 45.85 9.07 -22.48
CA LEU A 24 47.24 9.52 -22.44
C LEU A 24 47.83 9.18 -21.07
N SER A 25 48.95 8.45 -21.09
CA SER A 25 49.70 8.08 -19.90
C SER A 25 50.78 9.09 -19.55
N ALA A 26 50.95 9.27 -18.24
CA ALA A 26 52.21 9.34 -17.48
C ALA A 26 52.63 10.70 -16.90
N GLY A 27 52.71 10.72 -15.56
CA GLY A 27 53.81 11.32 -14.80
C GLY A 27 53.42 12.28 -13.68
N GLY A 28 53.66 11.88 -12.42
CA GLY A 28 54.04 12.82 -11.34
C GLY A 28 53.09 12.97 -10.14
N ASP A 29 53.50 12.33 -9.03
CA ASP A 29 53.36 12.65 -7.59
C ASP A 29 52.06 13.15 -6.95
N ALA A 30 51.81 12.54 -5.78
CA ALA A 30 50.68 12.73 -4.90
C ALA A 30 50.64 14.11 -4.22
N THR A 31 49.52 14.81 -4.38
CA THR A 31 48.75 15.53 -3.35
C THR A 31 47.36 15.84 -3.90
N ASP A 32 46.39 16.00 -2.99
CA ASP A 32 45.03 16.52 -3.20
C ASP A 32 43.91 15.51 -3.50
N ALA A 33 43.30 15.06 -2.41
CA ALA A 33 41.94 14.54 -2.40
C ALA A 33 40.95 15.71 -2.56
N VAL A 34 40.55 15.99 -3.80
CA VAL A 34 39.39 16.82 -4.14
C VAL A 34 38.63 16.10 -5.25
N GLY A 35 37.38 15.73 -4.99
CA GLY A 35 36.42 15.30 -6.02
C GLY A 35 36.64 13.91 -6.63
N ALA A 36 36.79 12.86 -5.82
CA ALA A 36 36.76 11.49 -6.35
C ALA A 36 35.35 11.16 -6.88
N SER A 37 35.22 10.99 -8.20
CA SER A 37 34.07 10.34 -8.82
C SER A 37 33.75 9.04 -8.07
N PRO A 38 32.46 8.72 -7.81
CA PRO A 38 32.11 7.52 -7.05
C PRO A 38 32.72 6.27 -7.70
N GLU A 39 33.33 5.41 -6.88
CA GLU A 39 33.91 4.13 -7.30
C GLU A 39 32.94 3.34 -8.22
N PRO A 40 33.41 2.68 -9.30
CA PRO A 40 32.54 2.05 -10.31
C PRO A 40 31.45 1.15 -9.73
N ARG A 41 31.76 0.42 -8.65
CA ARG A 41 30.81 -0.43 -7.92
C ARG A 41 29.64 0.35 -7.33
N ARG A 42 29.89 1.53 -6.74
CA ARG A 42 28.82 2.39 -6.17
C ARG A 42 27.90 2.94 -7.25
N ILE A 43 28.44 3.24 -8.43
CA ILE A 43 27.63 3.66 -9.59
C ILE A 43 26.67 2.54 -9.98
N THR A 44 27.16 1.30 -10.12
CA THR A 44 26.31 0.15 -10.47
C THR A 44 25.24 -0.11 -9.40
N GLU A 45 25.57 0.05 -8.12
CA GLU A 45 24.64 -0.12 -7.01
C GLU A 45 23.54 0.97 -6.99
N LEU A 46 23.88 2.22 -7.33
CA LEU A 46 22.91 3.33 -7.48
C LEU A 46 21.99 3.15 -8.69
N GLU A 47 22.52 2.71 -9.83
CA GLU A 47 21.72 2.43 -11.03
C GLU A 47 20.72 1.29 -10.77
N ARG A 48 21.17 0.23 -10.10
CA ARG A 48 20.30 -0.87 -9.64
C ARG A 48 19.22 -0.37 -8.67
N GLY A 49 19.60 0.46 -7.70
CA GLY A 49 18.67 1.06 -6.75
C GLY A 49 17.63 1.96 -7.41
N ARG A 50 18.05 2.76 -8.39
CA ARG A 50 17.16 3.61 -9.20
C ARG A 50 16.13 2.77 -9.97
N ALA A 51 16.57 1.73 -10.67
CA ALA A 51 15.66 0.88 -11.44
C ALA A 51 14.60 0.22 -10.55
N LEU A 52 15.00 -0.26 -9.36
CA LEU A 52 14.07 -0.80 -8.36
C LEU A 52 13.11 0.28 -7.85
N PHE A 53 13.62 1.47 -7.53
CA PHE A 53 12.81 2.58 -7.03
C PHE A 53 11.78 3.04 -8.06
N ASP A 54 12.18 3.19 -9.32
CA ASP A 54 11.32 3.60 -10.42
C ASP A 54 10.18 2.58 -10.60
N ARG A 55 10.48 1.29 -10.51
CA ARG A 55 9.51 0.20 -10.65
C ARG A 55 8.56 0.05 -9.46
N HIS A 56 9.03 0.29 -8.24
CA HIS A 56 8.32 -0.15 -7.04
C HIS A 56 7.90 0.98 -6.09
N CYS A 57 8.60 2.11 -6.10
CA CYS A 57 8.47 3.14 -5.07
C CYS A 57 7.98 4.49 -5.63
N SER A 58 8.37 4.82 -6.87
CA SER A 58 8.12 6.13 -7.49
C SER A 58 6.64 6.49 -7.63
N VAL A 59 5.76 5.49 -7.77
CA VAL A 59 4.31 5.74 -7.88
C VAL A 59 3.74 6.40 -6.62
N CYS A 60 4.31 6.11 -5.45
CA CYS A 60 3.94 6.69 -4.17
C CYS A 60 4.87 7.85 -3.79
N HIS A 61 6.18 7.63 -3.84
CA HIS A 61 7.17 8.58 -3.33
C HIS A 61 7.57 9.66 -4.34
N GLY A 62 7.14 9.58 -5.60
CA GLY A 62 7.58 10.47 -6.68
C GLY A 62 8.97 10.11 -7.19
N ALA A 63 9.29 10.52 -8.42
CA ALA A 63 10.58 10.20 -9.06
C ALA A 63 11.78 10.82 -8.30
N GLU A 64 11.56 11.97 -7.65
CA GLU A 64 12.56 12.66 -6.82
C GLU A 64 12.45 12.31 -5.33
N GLY A 65 11.55 11.39 -4.95
CA GLY A 65 11.39 11.00 -3.55
C GLY A 65 10.71 12.04 -2.66
N ARG A 66 9.97 13.00 -3.23
CA ARG A 66 9.33 14.10 -2.48
C ARG A 66 7.97 13.75 -1.87
N GLY A 67 7.52 12.51 -2.01
CA GLY A 67 6.22 12.04 -1.47
C GLY A 67 5.02 12.49 -2.30
N ASP A 68 5.24 12.82 -3.57
CA ASP A 68 4.31 13.44 -4.51
C ASP A 68 4.04 12.57 -5.76
N GLY A 69 4.25 11.26 -5.64
CA GLY A 69 3.96 10.31 -6.71
C GLY A 69 2.48 10.34 -7.12
N LYS A 70 2.15 9.81 -8.30
CA LYS A 70 0.78 9.81 -8.84
C LYS A 70 -0.26 9.21 -7.89
N ALA A 71 0.14 8.28 -7.02
CA ALA A 71 -0.73 7.68 -6.02
C ALA A 71 -0.82 8.48 -4.71
N ALA A 72 0.10 9.41 -4.42
CA ALA A 72 0.23 10.06 -3.12
C ALA A 72 -1.06 10.75 -2.63
N CYS A 73 -1.82 11.39 -3.53
CA CYS A 73 -3.09 12.04 -3.20
C CYS A 73 -4.21 11.08 -2.79
N LEU A 74 -4.04 9.78 -3.02
CA LEU A 74 -4.96 8.71 -2.68
C LEU A 74 -4.45 7.86 -1.50
N LEU A 75 -3.46 8.35 -0.74
CA LEU A 75 -2.89 7.63 0.39
C LEU A 75 -2.94 8.47 1.67
N TYR A 76 -3.37 7.85 2.76
CA TYR A 76 -3.30 8.42 4.08
C TYR A 76 -2.75 7.37 5.08
N PRO A 77 -1.67 7.67 5.83
CA PRO A 77 -0.84 8.87 5.76
C PRO A 77 -0.12 9.04 4.42
N ALA A 78 0.25 10.28 4.09
CA ALA A 78 1.00 10.58 2.88
C ALA A 78 2.36 9.84 2.84
N PRO A 79 2.85 9.46 1.65
CA PRO A 79 4.19 8.91 1.48
C PRO A 79 5.27 9.86 2.02
N ARG A 80 6.37 9.30 2.51
CA ARG A 80 7.47 10.10 3.07
C ARG A 80 8.13 10.93 1.97
N ASN A 81 8.27 12.24 2.23
CA ASN A 81 9.20 13.12 1.54
C ASN A 81 10.63 12.90 2.07
N PHE A 82 11.48 12.26 1.27
CA PHE A 82 12.88 11.98 1.61
C PHE A 82 13.76 13.24 1.59
N ALA A 83 13.40 14.27 0.82
CA ALA A 83 14.11 15.55 0.77
C ALA A 83 14.00 16.35 2.07
N SER A 84 13.06 16.00 2.96
CA SER A 84 12.98 16.59 4.31
C SER A 84 14.13 16.17 5.24
N GLY A 85 14.84 15.09 4.92
CA GLY A 85 15.83 14.47 5.82
C GLY A 85 15.24 13.85 7.10
N LYS A 86 13.93 13.92 7.32
CA LYS A 86 13.26 13.44 8.54
C LYS A 86 12.72 12.03 8.35
N PHE A 87 13.39 11.06 8.96
CA PHE A 87 12.97 9.66 8.97
C PHE A 87 12.33 9.28 10.31
N ARG A 88 11.21 8.55 10.27
CA ARG A 88 10.49 8.14 11.48
C ARG A 88 11.24 7.05 12.26
N LEU A 89 11.88 6.14 11.54
CA LEU A 89 12.48 4.92 12.07
C LEU A 89 14.00 5.08 11.99
N VAL A 90 14.60 5.34 13.15
CA VAL A 90 16.02 5.67 13.30
C VAL A 90 16.60 4.94 14.50
N SER A 91 17.82 4.42 14.40
CA SER A 91 18.52 3.76 15.52
C SER A 91 19.60 4.62 16.17
N THR A 92 19.66 5.92 15.84
CA THR A 92 20.71 6.85 16.29
C THR A 92 20.15 7.98 17.14
N SER A 93 21.00 8.52 18.03
CA SER A 93 20.67 9.59 18.97
C SER A 93 20.40 10.95 18.28
N ASN A 94 21.02 11.20 17.12
CA ASN A 94 20.83 12.44 16.37
C ASN A 94 19.64 12.40 15.40
N GLY A 95 18.89 11.30 15.35
CA GLY A 95 17.71 11.15 14.50
C GLY A 95 18.00 11.00 13.01
N VAL A 96 19.25 10.71 12.63
CA VAL A 96 19.65 10.46 11.24
C VAL A 96 19.71 8.95 10.99
N PRO A 97 18.96 8.41 10.00
CA PRO A 97 18.90 6.97 9.79
C PRO A 97 20.25 6.42 9.31
N THR A 98 20.61 5.24 9.83
CA THR A 98 21.67 4.43 9.24
C THR A 98 21.19 3.77 7.94
N GLN A 99 22.12 3.24 7.14
CA GLN A 99 21.76 2.38 6.00
C GLN A 99 20.92 1.18 6.46
N GLY A 100 21.23 0.62 7.63
CA GLY A 100 20.49 -0.49 8.23
C GLY A 100 19.04 -0.12 8.57
N ASP A 101 18.79 1.09 9.06
CA ASP A 101 17.44 1.57 9.35
C ASP A 101 16.58 1.65 8.07
N LEU A 102 17.18 2.15 6.97
CA LEU A 102 16.51 2.23 5.68
C LEU A 102 16.22 0.83 5.11
N ILE A 103 17.20 -0.08 5.16
CA ILE A 103 17.04 -1.48 4.72
C ILE A 103 15.92 -2.15 5.51
N GLU A 104 15.90 -2.04 6.83
CA GLU A 104 14.89 -2.70 7.66
C GLU A 104 13.51 -2.10 7.40
N THR A 105 13.40 -0.77 7.29
CA THR A 105 12.13 -0.09 6.95
C THR A 105 11.58 -0.58 5.61
N ILE A 106 12.43 -0.72 4.59
CA ILE A 106 12.03 -1.23 3.27
C ILE A 106 11.64 -2.72 3.38
N ARG A 107 12.44 -3.54 4.05
CA ARG A 107 12.20 -4.98 4.22
C ARG A 107 10.85 -5.25 4.87
N THR A 108 10.58 -4.62 6.01
CA THR A 108 9.38 -4.89 6.81
C THR A 108 8.17 -4.09 6.37
N GLY A 109 8.37 -3.05 5.55
CA GLY A 109 7.37 -2.02 5.35
C GLY A 109 7.11 -1.24 6.64
N MET A 110 6.00 -0.52 6.68
CA MET A 110 5.62 0.27 7.85
C MET A 110 4.17 0.01 8.23
N PRO A 111 3.90 -0.97 9.12
CA PRO A 111 2.55 -1.28 9.57
C PRO A 111 1.81 -0.02 10.04
N GLY A 112 0.56 0.08 9.61
CA GLY A 112 -0.22 1.28 9.84
C GLY A 112 -0.06 2.37 8.77
N SER A 113 0.78 2.21 7.76
CA SER A 113 0.74 3.05 6.57
C SER A 113 0.49 2.20 5.33
N THR A 114 0.55 2.83 4.17
CA THR A 114 0.46 2.19 2.86
C THR A 114 1.79 1.63 2.36
N MET A 115 2.85 1.67 3.19
CA MET A 115 4.18 1.18 2.82
C MET A 115 4.28 -0.34 3.00
N PRO A 116 4.24 -1.13 1.92
CA PRO A 116 4.29 -2.58 1.97
C PRO A 116 5.69 -3.09 2.35
N PRO A 117 5.80 -4.35 2.77
CA PRO A 117 7.08 -5.03 2.94
C PRO A 117 7.70 -5.47 1.62
N TRP A 118 9.03 -5.39 1.56
CA TRP A 118 9.85 -5.84 0.44
C TRP A 118 10.79 -7.00 0.82
N GLU A 119 10.46 -7.76 1.87
CA GLU A 119 11.26 -8.88 2.41
C GLU A 119 11.55 -10.03 1.42
N TRP A 120 10.94 -10.00 0.25
CA TRP A 120 11.14 -10.95 -0.84
C TRP A 120 12.20 -10.53 -1.87
N LEU A 121 12.70 -9.29 -1.80
CA LEU A 121 13.84 -8.84 -2.57
C LEU A 121 15.13 -9.47 -2.03
N ALA A 122 16.13 -9.64 -2.90
CA ALA A 122 17.45 -10.09 -2.47
C ALA A 122 18.12 -9.03 -1.58
N GLU A 123 19.05 -9.45 -0.72
CA GLU A 123 19.78 -8.54 0.18
C GLU A 123 20.49 -7.41 -0.58
N GLU A 124 21.06 -7.73 -1.74
CA GLU A 124 21.75 -6.76 -2.59
C GLU A 124 20.78 -5.74 -3.18
N ASP A 125 19.55 -6.15 -3.52
CA ASP A 125 18.50 -5.26 -4.01
C ASP A 125 18.02 -4.32 -2.91
N LEU A 126 17.80 -4.83 -1.70
CA LEU A 126 17.43 -4.02 -0.54
C LEU A 126 18.51 -2.99 -0.21
N TRP A 127 19.78 -3.40 -0.27
CA TRP A 127 20.91 -2.51 -0.04
C TRP A 127 21.00 -1.41 -1.10
N SER A 128 20.90 -1.77 -2.39
CA SER A 128 20.89 -0.82 -3.52
C SER A 128 19.72 0.15 -3.44
N LEU A 129 18.52 -0.34 -3.11
CA LEU A 129 17.33 0.50 -2.97
C LEU A 129 17.47 1.48 -1.80
N ALA A 130 17.96 1.02 -0.64
CA ALA A 130 18.25 1.88 0.50
C ALA A 130 19.33 2.94 0.18
N LEU A 131 20.36 2.56 -0.58
CA LEU A 131 21.39 3.50 -1.03
C LEU A 131 20.78 4.59 -1.92
N TYR A 132 19.88 4.22 -2.83
CA TYR A 132 19.21 5.19 -3.69
C TYR A 132 18.26 6.11 -2.93
N VAL A 133 17.53 5.60 -1.91
CA VAL A 133 16.74 6.46 -1.01
C VAL A 133 17.61 7.48 -0.30
N ARG A 134 18.79 7.06 0.19
CA ARG A 134 19.75 7.99 0.81
C ARG A 134 20.26 9.02 -0.19
N TYR A 135 20.56 8.62 -1.42
CA TYR A 135 20.92 9.53 -2.50
C TYR A 135 19.82 10.59 -2.73
N LEU A 136 18.55 10.18 -2.87
CA LEU A 136 17.43 11.12 -3.04
C LEU A 136 17.30 12.10 -1.87
N THR A 137 17.52 11.66 -0.64
CA THR A 137 17.55 12.54 0.54
C THR A 137 18.64 13.61 0.43
N ILE A 138 19.86 13.20 0.09
CA ILE A 138 21.02 14.09 0.00
C ILE A 138 20.84 15.08 -1.16
N GLU A 139 20.40 14.63 -2.33
CA GLU A 139 20.07 15.50 -3.47
C GLU A 139 18.94 16.49 -3.14
N GLY A 140 17.88 16.01 -2.49
CA GLY A 140 16.77 16.86 -2.07
C GLY A 140 17.21 17.98 -1.13
N LEU A 141 17.95 17.62 -0.07
CA LEU A 141 18.45 18.58 0.92
C LEU A 141 19.44 19.59 0.34
N VAL A 142 20.34 19.17 -0.56
CA VAL A 142 21.25 20.09 -1.25
C VAL A 142 20.49 21.04 -2.16
N GLY A 143 19.54 20.54 -2.93
CA GLY A 143 18.69 21.40 -3.76
C GLY A 143 17.91 22.42 -2.93
N ASP A 144 17.41 22.01 -1.78
CA ASP A 144 16.67 22.89 -0.86
C ASP A 144 17.60 23.94 -0.22
N LEU A 145 18.82 23.56 0.22
CA LEU A 145 19.84 24.47 0.75
C LEU A 145 20.29 25.51 -0.29
N MET A 146 20.54 25.09 -1.53
CA MET A 146 20.92 25.99 -2.61
C MET A 146 19.83 27.01 -2.95
N ARG A 147 18.56 26.59 -2.93
CA ARG A 147 17.44 27.52 -3.15
C ARG A 147 17.34 28.55 -2.03
N TRP A 148 17.47 28.10 -0.77
CA TRP A 148 17.49 29.00 0.37
C TRP A 148 18.65 30.00 0.30
N ALA A 149 19.87 29.54 -0.03
CA ALA A 149 21.03 30.43 -0.17
C ALA A 149 20.82 31.48 -1.28
N ALA A 150 20.25 31.07 -2.42
CA ALA A 150 19.92 32.00 -3.50
C ALA A 150 18.82 33.02 -3.11
N GLU A 151 17.86 32.63 -2.26
CA GLU A 151 16.83 33.54 -1.73
C GLU A 151 17.40 34.56 -0.72
N GLU A 152 18.44 34.16 0.03
CA GLU A 152 19.13 34.99 1.02
C GLU A 152 20.34 35.77 0.44
N ASP A 153 20.57 35.69 -0.87
CA ASP A 153 21.73 36.29 -1.56
C ASP A 153 23.09 35.81 -1.00
N ASP A 154 23.15 34.55 -0.55
CA ASP A 154 24.34 33.86 -0.05
C ASP A 154 24.99 33.01 -1.17
N ASP A 155 26.29 33.20 -1.40
CA ASP A 155 27.03 32.51 -2.46
C ASP A 155 27.66 31.22 -1.90
N ILE A 156 26.90 30.13 -1.97
CA ILE A 156 27.38 28.79 -1.62
C ILE A 156 27.59 27.96 -2.89
N SER A 157 28.78 27.36 -3.03
CA SER A 157 29.01 26.42 -4.12
C SER A 157 28.27 25.09 -3.89
N LEU A 158 27.96 24.39 -4.98
CA LEU A 158 27.36 23.04 -4.91
C LEU A 158 28.20 22.07 -4.07
N ALA A 159 29.53 22.19 -4.13
CA ALA A 159 30.44 21.36 -3.37
C ALA A 159 30.35 21.63 -1.85
N GLU A 160 30.26 22.89 -1.46
CA GLU A 160 30.07 23.29 -0.05
C GLU A 160 28.69 22.86 0.46
N ALA A 161 27.63 23.10 -0.32
CA ALA A 161 26.29 22.65 0.03
C ALA A 161 26.25 21.13 0.26
N ARG A 162 26.89 20.35 -0.61
CA ARG A 162 27.00 18.90 -0.46
C ARG A 162 27.75 18.52 0.81
N ALA A 163 28.92 19.12 1.07
CA ALA A 163 29.72 18.82 2.25
C ALA A 163 28.94 19.07 3.55
N ILE A 164 28.20 20.19 3.62
CA ILE A 164 27.34 20.52 4.76
C ILE A 164 26.25 19.46 4.96
N ILE A 165 25.58 19.04 3.87
CA ILE A 165 24.51 18.06 3.96
C ILE A 165 25.04 16.67 4.30
N ASP A 166 26.18 16.26 3.75
CA ASP A 166 26.81 14.98 4.06
C ASP A 166 27.20 14.90 5.55
N GLU A 167 27.76 15.98 6.10
CA GLU A 167 28.03 16.09 7.54
C GLU A 167 26.74 16.00 8.37
N ARG A 168 25.72 16.80 8.03
CA ARG A 168 24.42 16.79 8.73
C ARG A 168 23.70 15.44 8.67
N MET A 169 23.89 14.68 7.59
CA MET A 169 23.28 13.37 7.36
C MET A 169 24.22 12.20 7.70
N THR A 170 25.26 12.49 8.50
CA THR A 170 26.07 11.45 9.14
C THR A 170 25.30 10.88 10.36
N PRO A 171 25.05 9.57 10.42
CA PRO A 171 24.37 8.95 11.55
C PRO A 171 25.20 9.10 12.82
N GLY A 172 24.56 9.51 13.92
CA GLY A 172 25.19 9.64 15.22
C GLY A 172 25.33 8.31 15.96
N ASP A 173 25.59 8.40 17.25
CA ASP A 173 25.77 7.22 18.10
C ASP A 173 24.51 6.34 18.14
N PRO A 174 24.64 5.00 18.13
CA PRO A 174 23.51 4.10 18.27
C PRO A 174 22.79 4.28 19.60
N ILE A 175 21.45 4.20 19.58
CA ILE A 175 20.63 4.16 20.79
C ILE A 175 20.90 2.87 21.56
N GLU A 176 21.20 2.98 22.85
CA GLU A 176 21.39 1.84 23.73
C GLU A 176 20.06 1.10 23.97
N VAL A 177 19.99 -0.16 23.55
CA VAL A 177 18.75 -0.97 23.66
C VAL A 177 18.64 -1.70 25.01
N GLY A 178 19.78 -2.02 25.64
CA GLY A 178 19.81 -2.85 26.84
C GLY A 178 19.26 -4.26 26.61
N ARG A 179 19.06 -5.02 27.71
CA ARG A 179 18.39 -6.33 27.68
C ARG A 179 16.90 -6.17 28.01
N PRO A 180 16.02 -7.04 27.50
CA PRO A 180 14.61 -7.03 27.89
C PRO A 180 14.43 -7.20 29.40
N SER A 181 13.56 -6.37 29.97
CA SER A 181 13.14 -6.52 31.37
C SER A 181 12.12 -7.66 31.52
N PRO A 182 12.08 -8.35 32.67
CA PRO A 182 11.11 -9.40 32.92
C PRO A 182 9.67 -8.85 32.93
N SER A 183 8.70 -9.67 32.50
CA SER A 183 7.28 -9.32 32.53
C SER A 183 6.61 -9.70 33.86
N ASP A 184 7.29 -9.49 34.99
CA ASP A 184 6.75 -9.77 36.33
C ASP A 184 5.90 -8.59 36.86
N PRO A 185 5.05 -8.80 37.88
CA PRO A 185 4.16 -7.76 38.39
C PRO A 185 4.84 -6.47 38.87
N VAL A 186 6.06 -6.53 39.40
CA VAL A 186 6.77 -5.34 39.89
C VAL A 186 7.22 -4.50 38.70
N THR A 187 7.86 -5.14 37.72
CA THR A 187 8.32 -4.46 36.50
C THR A 187 7.16 -3.86 35.71
N LEU A 188 6.04 -4.59 35.57
CA LEU A 188 4.86 -4.08 34.87
C LEU A 188 4.18 -2.93 35.62
N HIS A 189 4.17 -2.96 36.96
CA HIS A 189 3.65 -1.85 37.76
C HIS A 189 4.46 -0.58 37.55
N GLU A 190 5.79 -0.70 37.54
CA GLU A 190 6.69 0.42 37.31
C GLU A 190 6.56 0.97 35.88
N GLY A 191 6.56 0.09 34.88
CA GLY A 191 6.33 0.48 33.50
C GLY A 191 4.98 1.18 33.29
N ARG A 192 3.93 0.73 33.98
CA ARG A 192 2.62 1.40 33.96
C ARG A 192 2.68 2.79 34.60
N ARG A 193 3.38 2.94 35.72
CA ARG A 193 3.57 4.23 36.40
C ARG A 193 4.21 5.24 35.45
N LEU A 194 5.29 4.85 34.77
CA LEU A 194 5.98 5.68 33.78
C LEU A 194 5.08 6.00 32.58
N PHE A 195 4.38 5.01 32.04
CA PHE A 195 3.46 5.21 30.91
C PHE A 195 2.35 6.22 31.22
N MET A 196 1.77 6.15 32.42
CA MET A 196 0.73 7.08 32.86
C MET A 196 1.24 8.53 33.01
N GLN A 197 2.51 8.71 33.37
CA GLN A 197 3.12 10.02 33.56
C GLN A 197 3.48 10.69 32.24
N THR A 198 3.97 9.92 31.26
CA THR A 198 4.60 10.47 30.05
C THR A 198 3.83 10.19 28.76
N CYS A 199 3.15 9.05 28.65
CA CYS A 199 2.66 8.52 27.36
C CYS A 199 1.13 8.59 27.22
N ALA A 200 0.41 8.34 28.31
CA ALA A 200 -1.05 8.19 28.30
C ALA A 200 -1.80 9.46 27.82
N ALA A 201 -1.18 10.64 27.93
CA ALA A 201 -1.75 11.89 27.45
C ALA A 201 -2.04 11.90 25.94
N CYS A 202 -1.28 11.13 25.15
CA CYS A 202 -1.49 10.98 23.70
C CYS A 202 -2.00 9.58 23.34
N HIS A 203 -1.50 8.54 24.01
CA HIS A 203 -1.80 7.15 23.68
C HIS A 203 -3.04 6.57 24.37
N GLY A 204 -3.62 7.29 25.32
CA GLY A 204 -4.66 6.76 26.20
C GLY A 204 -4.09 5.85 27.27
N VAL A 205 -4.81 5.68 28.39
CA VAL A 205 -4.34 4.90 29.55
C VAL A 205 -4.25 3.39 29.27
N ASP A 206 -4.90 2.94 28.20
CA ASP A 206 -4.98 1.55 27.74
C ASP A 206 -4.18 1.31 26.45
N GLY A 207 -3.52 2.33 25.90
CA GLY A 207 -2.73 2.22 24.67
C GLY A 207 -3.53 2.18 23.36
N THR A 208 -4.85 2.42 23.42
CA THR A 208 -5.73 2.37 22.24
C THR A 208 -5.73 3.66 21.42
N GLY A 209 -5.01 4.69 21.86
CA GLY A 209 -5.06 6.02 21.24
C GLY A 209 -6.30 6.84 21.63
N ASN A 210 -7.09 6.41 22.61
CA ASN A 210 -8.33 7.08 23.00
C ASN A 210 -8.15 8.37 23.83
N ALA A 211 -6.95 8.93 23.90
CA ALA A 211 -6.72 10.17 24.64
C ALA A 211 -7.46 11.35 23.99
N PRO A 212 -7.99 12.31 24.78
CA PRO A 212 -8.75 13.45 24.25
C PRO A 212 -8.03 14.24 23.15
N VAL A 213 -6.73 14.51 23.32
CA VAL A 213 -5.92 15.25 22.32
C VAL A 213 -5.83 14.50 20.97
N ASN A 214 -5.82 13.17 21.01
CA ASN A 214 -5.76 12.35 19.81
C ASN A 214 -7.14 12.29 19.13
N LEU A 215 -8.21 12.07 19.90
CA LEU A 215 -9.59 12.03 19.39
C LEU A 215 -10.05 13.37 18.81
N ALA A 216 -9.54 14.49 19.36
CA ALA A 216 -9.79 15.83 18.83
C ALA A 216 -8.99 16.16 17.55
N GLY A 217 -8.08 15.27 17.11
CA GLY A 217 -7.26 15.50 15.91
C GLY A 217 -6.23 16.62 16.06
N GLU A 218 -5.83 16.92 17.31
CA GLU A 218 -4.93 18.03 17.65
C GLU A 218 -3.45 17.68 17.43
N LEU A 219 -3.11 16.39 17.36
CA LEU A 219 -1.75 15.95 17.07
C LEU A 219 -1.36 16.28 15.61
N LYS A 220 -0.31 17.07 15.44
CA LYS A 220 0.25 17.45 14.13
C LYS A 220 1.71 17.04 14.01
N ASN A 221 2.11 16.72 12.79
CA ASN A 221 3.51 16.61 12.41
C ASN A 221 4.16 18.00 12.36
N GLU A 222 5.49 18.05 12.29
CA GLU A 222 6.24 19.32 12.14
C GLU A 222 5.84 20.09 10.88
N ASP A 223 5.42 19.39 9.82
CA ASP A 223 4.92 19.99 8.56
C ASP A 223 3.44 20.42 8.62
N GLY A 224 2.81 20.35 9.79
CA GLY A 224 1.42 20.73 10.02
C GLY A 224 0.40 19.66 9.59
N THR A 225 0.82 18.56 8.95
CA THR A 225 -0.11 17.50 8.57
C THR A 225 -0.66 16.77 9.81
N PRO A 226 -1.92 16.29 9.77
CA PRO A 226 -2.48 15.50 10.87
C PRO A 226 -1.63 14.26 11.21
N SER A 227 -1.52 13.96 12.50
CA SER A 227 -0.92 12.74 13.03
C SER A 227 -1.88 12.11 14.03
N THR A 228 -1.77 10.80 14.22
CA THR A 228 -2.55 10.08 15.23
C THR A 228 -1.67 9.12 16.02
N ALA A 229 -1.88 9.08 17.33
CA ALA A 229 -1.46 7.96 18.17
C ALA A 229 -2.40 6.79 17.87
N ARG A 230 -1.84 5.68 17.39
CA ARG A 230 -2.64 4.52 16.97
C ARG A 230 -2.97 3.63 18.15
N ASP A 231 -4.00 2.81 17.96
CA ASP A 231 -4.21 1.61 18.76
C ASP A 231 -3.05 0.63 18.54
N PHE A 232 -2.02 0.70 19.37
CA PHE A 232 -0.90 -0.22 19.30
C PHE A 232 -1.24 -1.57 19.95
N THR A 233 -2.32 -1.67 20.73
CA THR A 233 -2.78 -2.93 21.32
C THR A 233 -3.25 -3.92 20.25
N ALA A 234 -3.68 -3.39 19.11
CA ALA A 234 -3.96 -4.13 17.87
C ALA A 234 -2.70 -4.53 17.08
N GLY A 235 -1.50 -4.39 17.67
CA GLY A 235 -0.23 -4.82 17.07
C GLY A 235 0.33 -3.88 16.01
N ILE A 236 -0.21 -2.66 15.89
CA ILE A 236 0.18 -1.69 14.85
C ILE A 236 1.37 -0.86 15.33
N PHE A 237 2.58 -1.40 15.15
CA PHE A 237 3.82 -0.67 15.40
C PHE A 237 4.54 -0.39 14.08
N LYS A 238 4.77 0.89 13.79
CA LYS A 238 5.43 1.33 12.54
C LYS A 238 6.83 0.73 12.37
N GLY A 239 7.60 0.64 13.45
CA GLY A 239 9.00 0.22 13.44
C GLY A 239 9.23 -1.20 13.95
N GLY A 240 8.19 -2.02 14.06
CA GLY A 240 8.27 -3.31 14.74
C GLY A 240 8.00 -3.22 16.23
N ALA A 241 7.98 -4.37 16.89
CA ALA A 241 7.49 -4.51 18.25
C ALA A 241 8.25 -5.59 19.02
N THR A 242 9.54 -5.72 18.71
CA THR A 242 10.50 -6.31 19.62
C THR A 242 10.86 -5.31 20.72
N HIS A 243 11.48 -5.78 21.81
CA HIS A 243 12.06 -4.90 22.84
C HIS A 243 12.95 -3.81 22.22
N ALA A 244 13.80 -4.18 21.26
CA ALA A 244 14.71 -3.23 20.61
C ALA A 244 13.96 -2.15 19.81
N ASP A 245 12.88 -2.52 19.12
CA ASP A 245 12.12 -1.57 18.32
C ASP A 245 11.42 -0.53 19.20
N ILE A 246 10.82 -1.00 20.30
CA ILE A 246 10.11 -0.15 21.25
C ILE A 246 11.08 0.79 21.97
N VAL A 247 12.22 0.29 22.47
CA VAL A 247 13.25 1.14 23.10
C VAL A 247 13.72 2.24 22.13
N ARG A 248 14.02 1.91 20.87
CA ARG A 248 14.44 2.92 19.89
C ARG A 248 13.35 3.98 19.64
N ARG A 249 12.06 3.62 19.68
CA ARG A 249 10.96 4.60 19.51
C ARG A 249 10.76 5.47 20.75
N ILE A 250 11.00 4.94 21.94
CA ILE A 250 10.87 5.70 23.18
C ILE A 250 12.07 6.64 23.33
N SER A 251 13.29 6.11 23.23
CA SER A 251 14.52 6.88 23.45
C SER A 251 14.85 7.82 22.29
N GLY A 252 14.60 7.42 21.03
CA GLY A 252 14.87 8.25 19.85
C GLY A 252 13.65 9.04 19.34
N GLY A 253 12.47 8.79 19.90
CA GLY A 253 11.22 9.33 19.38
C GLY A 253 10.88 8.86 17.97
N LEU A 254 10.01 9.63 17.31
CA LEU A 254 9.72 9.51 15.87
C LEU A 254 9.95 10.89 15.22
N PRO A 255 11.14 11.17 14.67
CA PRO A 255 11.51 12.48 14.14
C PRO A 255 10.47 13.06 13.17
N GLY A 256 10.16 14.36 13.28
CA GLY A 256 9.14 15.06 12.49
C GLY A 256 7.71 14.92 13.01
N SER A 257 7.50 14.18 14.10
CA SER A 257 6.17 13.77 14.61
C SER A 257 5.99 14.31 16.03
N PRO A 258 4.76 14.31 16.58
CA PRO A 258 4.53 14.74 17.94
C PRO A 258 4.99 13.70 19.00
N MET A 259 5.56 12.55 18.60
CA MET A 259 6.13 11.56 19.52
C MET A 259 7.61 11.88 19.81
N PRO A 260 7.94 12.46 20.97
CA PRO A 260 9.28 12.94 21.29
C PRO A 260 10.22 11.81 21.69
N ALA A 261 11.52 12.09 21.63
CA ALA A 261 12.51 11.31 22.36
C ALA A 261 12.30 11.49 23.87
N THR A 262 12.34 10.40 24.62
CA THR A 262 12.25 10.40 26.08
C THR A 262 13.52 9.80 26.65
N ASP A 263 14.26 10.60 27.41
CA ASP A 263 15.41 10.16 28.16
C ASP A 263 15.01 9.86 29.60
N PHE A 264 15.48 8.73 30.14
CA PHE A 264 15.21 8.31 31.52
C PHE A 264 16.50 8.31 32.31
N GLU A 265 16.46 8.86 33.52
CA GLU A 265 17.64 8.92 34.40
C GLU A 265 18.13 7.52 34.80
N ASP A 266 17.20 6.58 35.04
CA ASP A 266 17.51 5.17 35.29
C ASP A 266 17.39 4.36 33.98
N PRO A 267 18.47 3.74 33.48
CA PRO A 267 18.43 2.90 32.28
C PRO A 267 17.50 1.69 32.38
N THR A 268 17.06 1.29 33.58
CA THR A 268 16.09 0.21 33.78
C THR A 268 14.65 0.65 33.53
N ASP A 269 14.35 1.96 33.62
CA ASP A 269 13.00 2.52 33.44
C ASP A 269 12.48 2.28 32.01
N VAL A 270 13.33 2.51 31.00
CA VAL A 270 12.94 2.27 29.59
C VAL A 270 12.61 0.79 29.35
N GLY A 271 13.29 -0.11 30.05
CA GLY A 271 13.03 -1.55 30.02
C GLY A 271 11.69 -1.92 30.66
N ALA A 272 11.38 -1.37 31.83
CA ALA A 272 10.09 -1.56 32.50
C ALA A 272 8.93 -0.99 31.67
N LEU A 273 9.08 0.22 31.14
CA LEU A 273 8.10 0.85 30.24
C LEU A 273 7.87 0.01 28.97
N THR A 274 8.94 -0.49 28.35
CA THR A 274 8.85 -1.36 27.17
C THR A 274 8.11 -2.66 27.49
N ALA A 275 8.40 -3.31 28.62
CA ALA A 275 7.69 -4.50 29.06
C ALA A 275 6.20 -4.23 29.27
N PHE A 276 5.84 -3.08 29.86
CA PHE A 276 4.43 -2.69 30.01
C PHE A 276 3.74 -2.44 28.67
N VAL A 277 4.35 -1.68 27.74
CA VAL A 277 3.79 -1.42 26.41
C VAL A 277 3.53 -2.73 25.66
N LEU A 278 4.50 -3.65 25.67
CA LEU A 278 4.35 -4.95 25.03
C LEU A 278 3.29 -5.83 25.71
N SER A 279 3.08 -5.69 27.03
CA SER A 279 2.03 -6.41 27.75
C SER A 279 0.61 -6.02 27.36
N LEU A 280 0.42 -4.83 26.77
CA LEU A 280 -0.88 -4.36 26.27
C LEU A 280 -1.21 -4.93 24.89
N VAL A 281 -0.23 -5.52 24.18
CA VAL A 281 -0.43 -6.06 22.84
C VAL A 281 -1.04 -7.46 22.93
N LYS A 282 -2.17 -7.67 22.23
CA LYS A 282 -2.81 -8.99 22.22
C LYS A 282 -1.90 -10.02 21.53
N PRO A 283 -1.80 -11.26 22.04
CA PRO A 283 -1.07 -12.32 21.36
C PRO A 283 -1.53 -12.49 19.91
N GLY A 284 -0.57 -12.58 18.98
CA GLY A 284 -0.84 -12.73 17.53
C GLY A 284 -1.36 -11.48 16.82
N ALA A 285 -1.56 -10.34 17.51
CA ALA A 285 -2.08 -9.12 16.88
C ALA A 285 -1.16 -8.58 15.76
N GLN A 286 0.15 -8.67 15.95
CA GLN A 286 1.13 -8.23 14.96
C GLN A 286 1.09 -9.07 13.68
N ASP A 287 0.93 -10.39 13.81
CA ASP A 287 0.86 -11.30 12.65
C ASP A 287 -0.37 -11.01 11.79
N ARG A 288 -1.44 -10.47 12.39
CA ARG A 288 -2.67 -10.09 11.68
C ARG A 288 -2.55 -8.78 10.89
N VAL A 289 -1.61 -7.90 11.24
CA VAL A 289 -1.46 -6.58 10.58
C VAL A 289 -0.27 -6.53 9.64
N ARG A 290 0.75 -7.38 9.86
CA ARG A 290 1.91 -7.44 8.99
C ARG A 290 1.55 -8.20 7.72
N GLN A 291 1.77 -7.56 6.57
CA GLN A 291 1.68 -8.24 5.29
C GLN A 291 2.92 -9.09 5.05
N ARG A 292 2.76 -10.19 4.33
CA ARG A 292 3.85 -11.08 3.89
C ARG A 292 3.44 -11.73 2.59
N ARG A 293 4.41 -12.04 1.72
CA ARG A 293 4.14 -12.84 0.52
C ARG A 293 3.89 -14.30 0.92
N THR A 294 2.62 -14.65 1.09
CA THR A 294 2.17 -16.01 1.43
C THR A 294 1.82 -16.84 0.19
N THR A 295 1.87 -18.16 0.29
CA THR A 295 1.36 -19.08 -0.73
C THR A 295 -0.07 -19.50 -0.42
N VAL A 296 -0.96 -19.37 -1.40
CA VAL A 296 -2.34 -19.86 -1.39
C VAL A 296 -2.38 -21.17 -2.20
N PRO A 297 -2.53 -22.33 -1.54
CA PRO A 297 -2.68 -23.60 -2.24
C PRO A 297 -4.07 -23.70 -2.89
N VAL A 298 -4.12 -24.22 -4.11
CA VAL A 298 -5.38 -24.53 -4.81
C VAL A 298 -5.50 -26.04 -4.91
N ALA A 299 -6.39 -26.63 -4.12
CA ALA A 299 -6.56 -28.07 -4.11
C ALA A 299 -7.52 -28.53 -5.22
N ARG A 300 -7.23 -29.69 -5.83
CA ARG A 300 -8.11 -30.30 -6.83
C ARG A 300 -9.32 -30.97 -6.18
N VAL A 301 -10.51 -30.74 -6.72
CA VAL A 301 -11.73 -31.47 -6.38
C VAL A 301 -12.09 -32.50 -7.47
N PRO A 302 -12.67 -33.65 -7.11
CA PRO A 302 -13.01 -34.70 -8.08
C PRO A 302 -14.28 -34.40 -8.89
N GLY A 303 -15.13 -33.48 -8.41
CA GLY A 303 -16.34 -33.04 -9.09
C GLY A 303 -16.22 -31.59 -9.56
N ARG A 304 -17.36 -30.95 -9.87
CA ARG A 304 -17.37 -29.53 -10.24
C ARG A 304 -16.88 -28.66 -9.10
N ALA A 305 -16.12 -27.62 -9.42
CA ALA A 305 -15.66 -26.63 -8.46
C ALA A 305 -16.86 -25.90 -7.81
N PRO A 306 -16.86 -25.72 -6.48
CA PRO A 306 -17.98 -25.11 -5.77
C PRO A 306 -18.10 -23.62 -6.10
N ARG A 307 -19.29 -23.19 -6.54
CA ARG A 307 -19.62 -21.77 -6.77
C ARG A 307 -20.48 -21.17 -5.66
N ASP A 308 -21.05 -22.01 -4.80
CA ASP A 308 -21.79 -21.60 -3.63
C ASP A 308 -20.81 -21.40 -2.46
N PRO A 309 -20.80 -20.24 -1.79
CA PRO A 309 -19.97 -20.04 -0.60
C PRO A 309 -20.23 -21.05 0.53
N ALA A 310 -21.45 -21.58 0.65
CA ALA A 310 -21.84 -22.54 1.68
C ALA A 310 -21.52 -24.01 1.32
N ASP A 311 -20.95 -24.28 0.14
CA ASP A 311 -20.70 -25.65 -0.33
C ASP A 311 -19.72 -26.41 0.60
N PRO A 312 -20.04 -27.64 1.05
CA PRO A 312 -19.18 -28.42 1.93
C PRO A 312 -17.82 -28.78 1.31
N ALA A 313 -17.64 -28.70 -0.01
CA ALA A 313 -16.38 -28.92 -0.69
C ALA A 313 -15.27 -27.95 -0.23
N TRP A 314 -15.63 -26.76 0.30
CA TRP A 314 -14.67 -25.81 0.87
C TRP A 314 -13.87 -26.37 2.05
N SER A 315 -14.34 -27.42 2.72
CA SER A 315 -13.59 -28.14 3.76
C SER A 315 -12.29 -28.79 3.25
N ARG A 316 -12.13 -28.95 1.94
CA ARG A 316 -10.92 -29.48 1.30
C ARG A 316 -9.84 -28.43 1.07
N ALA A 317 -10.18 -27.15 1.15
CA ALA A 317 -9.23 -26.05 0.97
C ALA A 317 -8.68 -25.58 2.30
N GLU A 318 -7.36 -25.38 2.35
CA GLU A 318 -6.72 -24.67 3.45
C GLU A 318 -7.13 -23.20 3.43
N GLY A 319 -7.53 -22.67 4.59
CA GLY A 319 -7.82 -21.25 4.75
C GLY A 319 -6.56 -20.49 5.10
N VAL A 320 -6.11 -19.61 4.21
CA VAL A 320 -4.92 -18.78 4.39
C VAL A 320 -5.34 -17.38 4.82
N TRP A 321 -4.87 -16.91 5.96
CA TRP A 321 -5.07 -15.52 6.39
C TRP A 321 -4.17 -14.58 5.58
N ILE A 322 -4.79 -13.59 4.93
CA ILE A 322 -4.11 -12.54 4.19
C ILE A 322 -4.40 -11.20 4.89
N SER A 323 -3.37 -10.62 5.48
CA SER A 323 -3.43 -9.30 6.11
C SER A 323 -3.65 -8.22 5.05
N LEU A 324 -4.59 -7.31 5.31
CA LEU A 324 -4.89 -6.16 4.44
C LEU A 324 -4.44 -4.86 5.09
N MET A 325 -4.09 -3.88 4.25
CA MET A 325 -3.74 -2.53 4.68
C MET A 325 -4.68 -1.53 3.99
N PRO A 326 -5.39 -0.67 4.75
CA PRO A 326 -6.15 0.41 4.17
C PRO A 326 -5.22 1.41 3.50
N LEU A 327 -5.54 1.80 2.26
CA LEU A 327 -4.87 2.89 1.57
C LEU A 327 -5.13 4.24 2.26
N TRP A 328 -6.26 4.33 2.96
CA TRP A 328 -6.63 5.44 3.84
C TRP A 328 -6.75 4.92 5.26
N TRP A 329 -5.67 5.06 6.04
CA TRP A 329 -5.58 4.45 7.35
C TRP A 329 -6.69 4.93 8.30
N ARG A 330 -7.44 3.96 8.83
CA ARG A 330 -8.43 4.07 9.91
C ARG A 330 -8.32 2.87 10.83
N ASP A 331 -8.69 3.03 12.10
CA ASP A 331 -8.56 1.94 13.07
C ASP A 331 -9.66 0.89 12.90
N GLN A 332 -10.90 1.32 12.66
CA GLN A 332 -11.97 0.47 12.15
C GLN A 332 -11.64 0.18 10.69
N ARG A 333 -11.06 -0.98 10.39
CA ARG A 333 -10.70 -1.39 9.02
C ARG A 333 -10.94 -2.87 8.87
N ILE A 334 -11.01 -3.33 7.62
CA ILE A 334 -10.92 -4.75 7.32
C ILE A 334 -9.45 -5.18 7.50
N GLU A 335 -9.17 -5.89 8.60
CA GLU A 335 -7.79 -6.29 8.96
C GLU A 335 -7.19 -7.29 7.97
N GLY A 336 -8.03 -8.11 7.35
CA GLY A 336 -7.59 -9.20 6.51
C GLY A 336 -8.74 -10.05 5.99
N VAL A 337 -8.39 -10.97 5.11
CA VAL A 337 -9.32 -11.88 4.45
C VAL A 337 -8.77 -13.30 4.55
N VAL A 338 -9.65 -14.26 4.84
CA VAL A 338 -9.32 -15.68 4.71
C VAL A 338 -9.57 -16.11 3.28
N VAL A 339 -8.53 -16.60 2.62
CA VAL A 339 -8.57 -17.06 1.23
C VAL A 339 -8.57 -18.59 1.21
N ARG A 340 -9.51 -19.16 0.48
CA ARG A 340 -9.54 -20.59 0.12
C ARG A 340 -9.62 -20.72 -1.39
N ALA A 341 -8.92 -21.69 -1.98
CA ALA A 341 -8.97 -21.89 -3.42
C ALA A 341 -9.07 -23.38 -3.79
N LEU A 342 -9.86 -23.69 -4.81
CA LEU A 342 -10.09 -25.03 -5.34
C LEU A 342 -10.12 -24.99 -6.86
N HIS A 343 -9.88 -26.14 -7.51
CA HIS A 343 -10.11 -26.28 -8.94
C HIS A 343 -10.61 -27.68 -9.30
N ASP A 344 -11.30 -27.82 -10.43
CA ASP A 344 -11.72 -29.13 -10.97
C ASP A 344 -10.91 -29.56 -12.23
N GLY A 345 -10.04 -28.67 -12.72
CA GLY A 345 -9.23 -28.85 -13.93
C GLY A 345 -9.73 -28.03 -15.12
N GLU A 346 -10.96 -27.53 -15.06
CA GLU A 346 -11.53 -26.62 -16.06
C GLU A 346 -11.81 -25.23 -15.47
N THR A 347 -12.27 -25.20 -14.22
CA THR A 347 -12.63 -24.01 -13.45
C THR A 347 -11.77 -23.92 -12.19
N ILE A 348 -11.27 -22.73 -11.91
CA ILE A 348 -10.69 -22.37 -10.62
C ILE A 348 -11.66 -21.47 -9.86
N VAL A 349 -11.76 -21.70 -8.54
CA VAL A 349 -12.60 -20.93 -7.63
C VAL A 349 -11.77 -20.42 -6.47
N VAL A 350 -12.01 -19.17 -6.07
CA VAL A 350 -11.35 -18.51 -4.95
C VAL A 350 -12.43 -17.91 -4.06
N ARG A 351 -12.51 -18.41 -2.83
CA ARG A 351 -13.39 -17.88 -1.78
C ARG A 351 -12.63 -16.90 -0.92
N LEU A 352 -13.18 -15.71 -0.78
CA LEU A 352 -12.76 -14.65 0.12
C LEU A 352 -13.76 -14.59 1.28
N SER A 353 -13.27 -14.64 2.51
CA SER A 353 -14.09 -14.55 3.72
C SER A 353 -13.53 -13.48 4.66
N TRP A 354 -14.32 -12.46 4.99
CA TRP A 354 -13.89 -11.40 5.91
C TRP A 354 -15.03 -10.95 6.82
N ARG A 355 -14.65 -10.40 7.96
CA ARG A 355 -15.60 -9.87 8.94
C ARG A 355 -16.03 -8.48 8.49
N ASP A 356 -17.33 -8.30 8.38
CA ASP A 356 -18.00 -7.04 8.07
C ASP A 356 -19.36 -6.98 8.78
N PRO A 357 -19.47 -6.24 9.90
CA PRO A 357 -20.71 -6.16 10.65
C PRO A 357 -21.87 -5.50 9.91
N SER A 358 -21.61 -4.71 8.86
CA SER A 358 -22.63 -4.10 8.03
C SER A 358 -22.92 -4.95 6.79
N TYR A 359 -24.06 -4.66 6.15
CA TYR A 359 -24.54 -5.38 4.98
C TYR A 359 -24.89 -4.35 3.90
N ASP A 360 -23.86 -3.77 3.29
CA ASP A 360 -23.98 -2.60 2.45
C ASP A 360 -24.08 -3.00 0.96
N LYS A 361 -25.31 -3.28 0.53
CA LYS A 361 -25.63 -3.79 -0.82
C LYS A 361 -26.47 -2.84 -1.67
N ASP A 362 -26.46 -1.55 -1.36
CA ASP A 362 -27.28 -0.56 -2.05
C ASP A 362 -26.44 0.65 -2.49
N LEU A 363 -26.64 1.11 -3.72
CA LEU A 363 -26.01 2.29 -4.31
C LEU A 363 -27.03 3.36 -4.73
N LEU A 364 -28.32 3.17 -4.41
CA LEU A 364 -29.39 4.07 -4.82
C LEU A 364 -29.46 5.35 -3.98
N GLY A 365 -28.90 5.35 -2.77
CA GLY A 365 -28.75 6.55 -1.95
C GLY A 365 -27.52 7.36 -2.36
N ALA A 366 -27.65 8.70 -2.35
CA ALA A 366 -26.54 9.60 -2.72
C ALA A 366 -25.30 9.50 -1.81
N GLN A 367 -25.44 8.93 -0.61
CA GLN A 367 -24.38 8.66 0.36
C GLN A 367 -24.31 7.17 0.71
N SER A 368 -24.78 6.31 -0.19
CA SER A 368 -24.72 4.86 -0.02
C SER A 368 -23.56 4.33 -0.83
N PHE A 369 -22.68 3.59 -0.15
CA PHE A 369 -21.57 2.88 -0.75
C PHE A 369 -21.80 1.38 -0.58
N SER A 370 -21.27 0.59 -1.51
CA SER A 370 -21.44 -0.86 -1.53
C SER A 370 -20.18 -1.54 -1.05
N ASP A 371 -20.35 -2.61 -0.29
CA ASP A 371 -19.28 -3.56 -0.04
C ASP A 371 -18.78 -4.14 -1.37
N GLY A 372 -17.48 -4.44 -1.40
CA GLY A 372 -16.83 -4.93 -2.59
C GLY A 372 -15.57 -5.71 -2.29
N ALA A 373 -15.20 -6.56 -3.24
CA ALA A 373 -13.99 -7.36 -3.17
C ALA A 373 -13.40 -7.49 -4.57
N ALA A 374 -12.07 -7.54 -4.68
CA ALA A 374 -11.41 -7.76 -5.94
C ALA A 374 -10.23 -8.72 -5.81
N ILE A 375 -9.99 -9.43 -6.92
CA ILE A 375 -8.80 -10.26 -7.14
C ILE A 375 -8.09 -9.69 -8.37
N GLU A 376 -6.83 -9.31 -8.20
CA GLU A 376 -5.90 -8.95 -9.27
C GLU A 376 -4.95 -10.13 -9.52
N ILE A 377 -4.69 -10.45 -10.79
CA ILE A 377 -3.87 -11.61 -11.20
C ILE A 377 -2.73 -11.19 -12.10
N SER A 378 -1.55 -11.78 -11.85
CA SER A 378 -0.44 -11.83 -12.78
C SER A 378 0.15 -13.24 -12.86
N VAL A 379 0.51 -13.71 -14.05
CA VAL A 379 1.23 -14.99 -14.26
C VAL A 379 2.72 -14.79 -14.49
N GLU A 380 3.21 -13.57 -14.32
CA GLU A 380 4.62 -13.27 -14.44
C GLU A 380 5.42 -13.86 -13.29
N ARG A 381 6.64 -14.30 -13.59
CA ARG A 381 7.56 -14.79 -12.56
C ARG A 381 7.91 -13.71 -11.53
N ASP A 382 7.97 -12.47 -12.00
CA ASP A 382 8.28 -11.29 -11.20
C ASP A 382 7.25 -10.20 -11.52
N PRO A 383 6.10 -10.21 -10.82
CA PRO A 383 4.97 -9.35 -11.16
C PRO A 383 5.32 -7.85 -11.00
N PRO A 384 4.61 -6.95 -11.68
CA PRO A 384 4.73 -5.51 -11.46
C PRO A 384 4.36 -5.15 -10.00
N LEU A 385 4.42 -3.87 -9.63
CA LEU A 385 3.84 -3.45 -8.36
C LEU A 385 2.34 -3.86 -8.32
N PHE A 386 1.83 -4.30 -7.17
CA PHE A 386 0.42 -4.68 -6.95
C PHE A 386 -0.58 -3.50 -7.08
N ALA A 387 -0.11 -2.39 -7.63
CA ALA A 387 -0.86 -1.17 -7.87
C ALA A 387 -1.38 -1.18 -9.32
N MET A 388 -2.05 -2.28 -9.69
CA MET A 388 -2.82 -2.39 -10.93
C MET A 388 -1.94 -2.43 -12.18
N GLY A 389 -0.86 -3.22 -12.14
CA GLY A 389 0.00 -3.50 -13.30
C GLY A 389 1.07 -2.43 -13.61
N ALA A 390 1.60 -2.50 -14.84
CA ALA A 390 2.41 -1.48 -15.51
C ALA A 390 2.20 -1.58 -17.04
N ALA A 391 2.70 -0.59 -17.80
CA ALA A 391 2.37 -0.46 -19.23
C ALA A 391 2.65 -1.73 -20.05
N ASP A 392 3.78 -2.39 -19.81
CA ASP A 392 4.17 -3.63 -20.48
C ASP A 392 3.86 -4.90 -19.64
N HIS A 393 3.20 -4.71 -18.50
CA HIS A 393 2.89 -5.74 -17.50
C HIS A 393 1.43 -5.62 -17.04
N PRO A 394 0.46 -5.86 -17.94
CA PRO A 394 -0.95 -5.73 -17.62
C PRO A 394 -1.40 -6.77 -16.58
N VAL A 395 -2.46 -6.44 -15.86
CA VAL A 395 -3.09 -7.33 -14.88
C VAL A 395 -4.57 -7.53 -15.19
N ASP A 396 -5.05 -8.74 -14.93
CA ASP A 396 -6.46 -9.10 -15.01
C ASP A 396 -7.09 -8.95 -13.63
N ILE A 397 -8.24 -8.28 -13.54
CA ILE A 397 -8.89 -7.94 -12.27
C ILE A 397 -10.35 -8.39 -12.32
N ALA A 398 -10.78 -9.18 -11.34
CA ALA A 398 -12.19 -9.43 -11.07
C ALA A 398 -12.64 -8.55 -9.90
N LEU A 399 -13.68 -7.74 -10.09
CA LEU A 399 -14.27 -6.90 -9.04
C LEU A 399 -15.71 -7.34 -8.78
N TRP A 400 -15.97 -7.84 -7.59
CA TRP A 400 -17.32 -8.08 -7.08
C TRP A 400 -17.82 -6.86 -6.29
N ARG A 401 -19.12 -6.56 -6.42
CA ARG A 401 -19.82 -5.55 -5.61
C ARG A 401 -21.14 -6.12 -5.12
N ALA A 402 -21.42 -5.97 -3.83
CA ALA A 402 -22.66 -6.44 -3.21
C ALA A 402 -23.90 -5.85 -3.91
N ALA A 403 -23.88 -4.56 -4.23
CA ALA A 403 -24.99 -3.91 -4.94
C ALA A 403 -25.19 -4.41 -6.37
N TRP A 404 -24.12 -4.79 -7.07
CA TRP A 404 -24.25 -5.37 -8.41
C TRP A 404 -24.90 -6.74 -8.38
N GLU A 405 -24.47 -7.60 -7.45
CA GLU A 405 -25.10 -8.91 -7.28
C GLU A 405 -26.56 -8.78 -6.82
N ALA A 406 -26.87 -7.82 -5.95
CA ALA A 406 -28.22 -7.55 -5.47
C ALA A 406 -29.19 -7.05 -6.57
N ASP A 407 -28.70 -6.29 -7.54
CA ASP A 407 -29.48 -5.87 -8.71
C ASP A 407 -29.75 -7.08 -9.64
N GLY A 408 -28.81 -8.02 -9.71
CA GLY A 408 -28.93 -9.19 -10.58
C GLY A 408 -29.13 -8.82 -12.05
N ILE A 409 -30.09 -9.45 -12.72
CA ILE A 409 -30.34 -9.25 -14.16
C ILE A 409 -31.09 -7.93 -14.43
N ALA A 410 -31.86 -7.40 -13.48
CA ALA A 410 -32.71 -6.22 -13.66
C ALA A 410 -32.22 -5.07 -12.75
N ALA A 411 -31.74 -3.99 -13.35
CA ALA A 411 -31.29 -2.82 -12.60
C ALA A 411 -32.41 -2.24 -11.72
N ARG A 412 -32.06 -1.92 -10.47
CA ARG A 412 -32.94 -1.18 -9.55
C ARG A 412 -32.84 0.33 -9.79
N ASP A 413 -33.91 1.05 -9.45
CA ASP A 413 -34.17 2.48 -9.62
C ASP A 413 -34.30 3.15 -8.23
N VAL A 414 -34.07 4.46 -8.15
CA VAL A 414 -34.40 5.30 -6.99
C VAL A 414 -35.84 5.06 -6.49
N ARG A 415 -36.80 4.74 -7.36
CA ARG A 415 -38.18 4.34 -7.00
C ARG A 415 -38.24 3.05 -6.19
N ASP A 416 -37.32 2.11 -6.37
CA ASP A 416 -37.26 0.88 -5.57
C ASP A 416 -36.84 1.19 -4.12
N ARG A 417 -36.04 2.25 -3.92
CA ARG A 417 -35.60 2.71 -2.60
C ARG A 417 -36.59 3.71 -1.97
N TYR A 418 -37.19 4.56 -2.78
CA TYR A 418 -38.09 5.64 -2.37
C TYR A 418 -39.42 5.55 -3.14
N PRO A 419 -40.27 4.56 -2.83
CA PRO A 419 -41.49 4.27 -3.61
C PRO A 419 -42.51 5.42 -3.58
N ASP A 420 -42.47 6.25 -2.53
CA ASP A 420 -43.38 7.39 -2.35
C ASP A 420 -42.79 8.72 -2.83
N MET A 421 -41.61 8.71 -3.46
CA MET A 421 -40.99 9.92 -3.98
C MET A 421 -41.74 10.42 -5.22
N VAL A 422 -42.24 11.65 -5.14
CA VAL A 422 -42.87 12.33 -6.27
C VAL A 422 -41.76 12.79 -7.23
N ASP A 423 -41.71 12.19 -8.43
CA ASP A 423 -40.80 12.57 -9.52
C ASP A 423 -41.50 13.64 -10.39
N ASP A 424 -41.08 14.90 -10.31
CA ASP A 424 -41.50 15.99 -11.19
C ASP A 424 -40.72 15.94 -12.53
N GLY A 425 -40.75 14.76 -13.15
CA GLY A 425 -40.16 14.50 -14.46
C GLY A 425 -41.15 14.81 -15.57
N PHE A 426 -40.69 15.43 -16.67
CA PHE A 426 -41.54 15.70 -17.83
C PHE A 426 -42.16 14.39 -18.36
N PRO A 427 -43.49 14.23 -18.29
CA PRO A 427 -44.16 12.96 -18.58
C PRO A 427 -44.09 12.54 -20.05
N ASP A 428 -43.68 13.43 -20.97
CA ASP A 428 -43.65 13.17 -22.42
C ASP A 428 -42.28 12.74 -22.97
N LEU A 429 -41.23 12.64 -22.13
CA LEU A 429 -40.01 11.90 -22.48
C LEU A 429 -40.22 10.39 -22.23
N VAL A 430 -41.25 9.82 -22.85
CA VAL A 430 -41.64 8.42 -22.66
C VAL A 430 -40.74 7.51 -23.51
N GLY A 431 -40.03 6.61 -22.83
CA GLY A 431 -39.35 5.47 -23.41
C GLY A 431 -37.97 5.78 -23.98
N ASP A 432 -37.91 6.07 -25.27
CA ASP A 432 -36.69 6.01 -26.09
C ASP A 432 -35.66 7.08 -25.69
N LEU A 433 -36.12 8.29 -25.33
CA LEU A 433 -35.21 9.37 -24.94
C LEU A 433 -34.55 9.17 -23.57
N ARG A 434 -35.19 8.46 -22.62
CA ARG A 434 -34.55 8.13 -21.33
C ARG A 434 -33.39 7.15 -21.52
N GLU A 435 -33.51 6.22 -22.47
CA GLU A 435 -32.43 5.30 -22.84
C GLU A 435 -31.36 5.98 -23.70
N GLN A 436 -31.74 6.84 -24.64
CA GLN A 436 -30.84 7.61 -25.51
C GLN A 436 -30.06 8.71 -24.78
N SER A 437 -30.55 9.20 -23.63
CA SER A 437 -29.93 10.30 -22.88
C SER A 437 -28.89 9.84 -21.85
N ILE A 438 -28.64 8.54 -21.71
CA ILE A 438 -27.59 8.05 -20.82
C ILE A 438 -26.31 7.93 -21.65
N THR A 439 -25.61 9.05 -21.82
CA THR A 439 -24.30 9.13 -22.49
C THR A 439 -23.33 8.05 -21.97
N ALA A 440 -23.42 7.71 -20.68
CA ALA A 440 -22.66 6.64 -20.06
C ALA A 440 -22.91 5.25 -20.68
N ARG A 441 -24.14 4.91 -21.11
CA ARG A 441 -24.44 3.67 -21.84
C ARG A 441 -23.84 3.68 -23.24
N ALA A 442 -23.93 4.81 -23.93
CA ALA A 442 -23.39 4.96 -25.29
C ALA A 442 -21.87 4.77 -25.33
N VAL A 443 -21.15 5.16 -24.27
CA VAL A 443 -19.71 4.91 -24.11
C VAL A 443 -19.40 3.59 -23.38
N GLN A 444 -20.39 2.69 -23.25
CA GLN A 444 -20.25 1.37 -22.63
C GLN A 444 -19.70 1.40 -21.19
N ASN A 445 -20.06 2.43 -20.41
CA ASN A 445 -19.79 2.45 -18.98
C ASN A 445 -20.52 1.29 -18.30
N SER A 446 -19.74 0.39 -17.71
CA SER A 446 -20.22 -0.82 -17.05
C SER A 446 -21.23 -0.55 -15.93
N GLN A 447 -21.11 0.57 -15.20
CA GLN A 447 -22.05 0.93 -14.15
C GLN A 447 -23.44 1.29 -14.66
N SER A 448 -23.53 1.76 -15.90
CA SER A 448 -24.78 2.22 -16.52
C SER A 448 -25.49 1.13 -17.34
N LEU A 449 -24.90 -0.07 -17.42
CA LEU A 449 -25.48 -1.19 -18.16
C LEU A 449 -26.80 -1.65 -17.52
N PRO A 450 -27.85 -1.92 -18.32
CA PRO A 450 -29.19 -2.27 -17.82
C PRO A 450 -29.28 -3.68 -17.25
N ALA A 451 -28.35 -4.56 -17.61
CA ALA A 451 -28.30 -5.94 -17.14
C ALA A 451 -26.88 -6.28 -16.70
N ARG A 452 -26.77 -6.99 -15.56
CA ARG A 452 -25.49 -7.44 -15.00
C ARG A 452 -25.55 -8.97 -14.86
N PRO A 453 -25.08 -9.73 -15.86
CA PRO A 453 -25.24 -11.18 -15.88
C PRO A 453 -24.40 -11.91 -14.82
N SER A 454 -23.49 -11.19 -14.16
CA SER A 454 -22.56 -11.69 -13.16
C SER A 454 -22.40 -10.66 -12.05
N GLY A 455 -22.24 -11.12 -10.80
CA GLY A 455 -21.84 -10.26 -9.68
C GLY A 455 -20.39 -9.78 -9.76
N ALA A 456 -19.58 -10.34 -10.67
CA ALA A 456 -18.21 -9.91 -10.94
C ALA A 456 -18.12 -9.08 -12.23
N GLU A 457 -17.46 -7.93 -12.13
CA GLU A 457 -16.92 -7.14 -13.23
C GLU A 457 -15.54 -7.65 -13.62
N ALA A 458 -15.28 -7.80 -14.92
CA ALA A 458 -13.94 -8.05 -15.42
C ALA A 458 -13.29 -6.73 -15.86
N LEU A 459 -12.14 -6.44 -15.27
CA LEU A 459 -11.37 -5.23 -15.42
C LEU A 459 -9.95 -5.58 -15.87
N MET A 460 -9.30 -4.65 -16.57
CA MET A 460 -7.88 -4.74 -16.91
C MET A 460 -7.19 -3.44 -16.51
N ALA A 461 -5.91 -3.53 -16.13
CA ALA A 461 -5.09 -2.36 -15.87
C ALA A 461 -3.64 -2.58 -16.35
N GLU A 462 -3.03 -1.50 -16.81
CA GLU A 462 -1.66 -1.40 -17.36
C GLU A 462 -0.84 -0.38 -16.55
N GLY A 463 -1.10 -0.30 -15.24
CA GLY A 463 -0.49 0.65 -14.33
C GLY A 463 -1.50 1.49 -13.56
N PHE A 464 -0.99 2.18 -12.55
CA PHE A 464 -1.80 3.05 -11.70
C PHE A 464 -2.60 4.07 -12.52
N GLY A 465 -3.91 4.12 -12.30
CA GLY A 465 -4.83 5.05 -12.96
C GLY A 465 -5.32 4.62 -14.35
N THR A 466 -5.02 3.39 -14.79
CA THR A 466 -5.42 2.88 -16.12
C THR A 466 -6.57 1.87 -16.08
N VAL A 467 -7.07 1.51 -14.89
CA VAL A 467 -8.11 0.48 -14.79
C VAL A 467 -9.36 0.84 -15.57
N GLY A 468 -9.84 -0.14 -16.32
CA GLY A 468 -11.09 -0.02 -17.05
C GLY A 468 -11.75 -1.37 -17.27
N PRO A 469 -13.03 -1.37 -17.69
CA PRO A 469 -13.70 -2.57 -18.17
C PRO A 469 -12.89 -3.24 -19.26
N ARG A 470 -12.85 -4.57 -19.24
CA ARG A 470 -12.19 -5.31 -20.30
C ARG A 470 -12.90 -5.07 -21.63
N THR A 471 -12.13 -4.75 -22.67
CA THR A 471 -12.62 -4.63 -24.05
C THR A 471 -12.33 -5.94 -24.81
N GLY A 472 -13.21 -6.33 -25.75
CA GLY A 472 -13.03 -7.55 -26.56
C GLY A 472 -13.86 -8.75 -26.08
N ALA A 473 -13.22 -9.93 -25.97
CA ALA A 473 -13.91 -11.20 -25.71
C ALA A 473 -14.69 -11.19 -24.37
N PRO A 474 -15.82 -11.91 -24.24
CA PRO A 474 -16.53 -12.03 -22.98
C PRO A 474 -15.63 -12.66 -21.90
N SER A 475 -15.69 -12.11 -20.69
CA SER A 475 -14.91 -12.65 -19.57
C SER A 475 -15.49 -13.95 -19.02
N SER A 476 -14.63 -14.83 -18.50
CA SER A 476 -15.07 -16.02 -17.77
C SER A 476 -15.31 -15.79 -16.27
N TRP A 477 -15.01 -14.59 -15.76
CA TRP A 477 -15.19 -14.26 -14.35
C TRP A 477 -16.67 -14.22 -13.95
N THR A 478 -17.00 -14.96 -12.89
CA THR A 478 -18.25 -14.79 -12.16
C THR A 478 -18.01 -14.73 -10.66
N ALA A 479 -18.93 -14.10 -9.92
CA ALA A 479 -18.90 -14.14 -8.46
C ALA A 479 -20.29 -14.43 -7.89
N ARG A 480 -20.30 -15.06 -6.71
CA ARG A 480 -21.47 -15.25 -5.85
C ARG A 480 -21.12 -14.99 -4.41
N SER A 481 -22.07 -14.49 -3.63
CA SER A 481 -21.83 -14.17 -2.23
C SER A 481 -22.93 -14.63 -1.28
N THR A 482 -22.56 -14.72 -0.01
CA THR A 482 -23.47 -14.80 1.14
C THR A 482 -22.98 -13.83 2.22
N TRP A 483 -23.92 -13.26 2.97
CA TRP A 483 -23.62 -12.49 4.17
C TRP A 483 -24.35 -13.12 5.36
N GLU A 484 -23.61 -13.58 6.37
CA GLU A 484 -24.14 -14.25 7.55
C GLU A 484 -23.35 -13.83 8.79
N GLU A 485 -24.04 -13.49 9.88
CA GLU A 485 -23.46 -13.15 11.19
C GLU A 485 -22.32 -12.10 11.16
N GLY A 486 -22.40 -11.13 10.25
CA GLY A 486 -21.38 -10.09 10.11
C GLY A 486 -20.12 -10.58 9.38
N TYR A 487 -20.26 -11.54 8.47
CA TYR A 487 -19.22 -11.99 7.56
C TYR A 487 -19.74 -11.99 6.13
N TRP A 488 -18.90 -11.50 5.22
CA TRP A 488 -19.05 -11.76 3.80
C TRP A 488 -18.26 -13.00 3.42
N ASP A 489 -18.88 -13.85 2.62
CA ASP A 489 -18.20 -14.90 1.85
C ASP A 489 -18.48 -14.70 0.37
N VAL A 490 -17.43 -14.44 -0.41
CA VAL A 490 -17.52 -14.20 -1.85
C VAL A 490 -16.70 -15.25 -2.58
N VAL A 491 -17.33 -15.98 -3.48
CA VAL A 491 -16.68 -16.97 -4.35
C VAL A 491 -16.55 -16.39 -5.74
N PHE A 492 -15.31 -16.10 -6.14
CA PHE A 492 -14.95 -15.83 -7.52
C PHE A 492 -14.70 -17.14 -8.25
N SER A 493 -15.12 -17.24 -9.50
CA SER A 493 -14.85 -18.39 -10.36
C SER A 493 -14.51 -17.96 -11.77
N ARG A 494 -13.58 -18.66 -12.42
CA ARG A 494 -13.24 -18.43 -13.82
C ARG A 494 -12.74 -19.70 -14.49
N SER A 495 -12.68 -19.67 -15.82
CA SER A 495 -12.01 -20.69 -16.62
C SER A 495 -10.51 -20.72 -16.33
N MET A 496 -9.92 -21.92 -16.34
CA MET A 496 -8.47 -22.13 -16.26
C MET A 496 -7.79 -22.03 -17.64
N ASN A 497 -8.56 -21.98 -18.74
CA ASN A 497 -8.05 -22.04 -20.11
C ASN A 497 -7.49 -20.70 -20.62
N ALA A 498 -6.47 -20.77 -21.48
CA ALA A 498 -5.77 -19.63 -22.09
C ALA A 498 -6.51 -18.94 -23.26
N GLU A 499 -7.68 -19.46 -23.64
CA GLU A 499 -8.33 -19.10 -24.91
C GLU A 499 -9.03 -17.75 -24.89
N ILE A 500 -9.09 -17.09 -23.73
CA ILE A 500 -9.73 -15.79 -23.58
C ILE A 500 -8.64 -14.72 -23.54
N GLU A 501 -8.62 -13.87 -24.58
CA GLU A 501 -7.67 -12.76 -24.68
C GLU A 501 -7.70 -11.88 -23.43
N GLY A 502 -6.54 -11.58 -22.85
CA GLY A 502 -6.40 -10.79 -21.62
C GLY A 502 -6.64 -11.55 -20.31
N GLU A 503 -7.13 -12.80 -20.37
CA GLU A 503 -7.32 -13.68 -19.21
C GLU A 503 -6.22 -14.74 -19.20
N PRO A 504 -5.20 -14.62 -18.33
CA PRO A 504 -4.07 -15.53 -18.37
C PRO A 504 -4.47 -16.94 -17.95
N ALA A 505 -3.89 -17.95 -18.59
CA ALA A 505 -4.13 -19.35 -18.26
C ALA A 505 -3.64 -19.69 -16.85
N LEU A 506 -4.46 -20.42 -16.09
CA LEU A 506 -4.12 -20.89 -14.74
C LEU A 506 -4.01 -22.41 -14.74
N SER A 507 -3.13 -22.95 -15.59
CA SER A 507 -2.95 -24.39 -15.74
C SER A 507 -2.42 -25.04 -14.46
N ALA A 508 -2.79 -26.32 -14.27
CA ALA A 508 -2.27 -27.17 -13.22
C ALA A 508 -0.71 -27.14 -13.20
N GLY A 509 -0.12 -26.92 -12.02
CA GLY A 509 1.34 -26.79 -11.85
C GLY A 509 1.94 -25.41 -12.20
N LEU A 510 1.16 -24.46 -12.72
CA LEU A 510 1.61 -23.08 -12.96
C LEU A 510 1.61 -22.29 -11.63
N SER A 511 2.60 -21.41 -11.46
CA SER A 511 2.63 -20.43 -10.37
C SER A 511 2.14 -19.08 -10.90
N ALA A 512 1.10 -18.54 -10.27
CA ALA A 512 0.61 -17.19 -10.52
C ALA A 512 0.71 -16.35 -9.24
N PHE A 513 0.41 -15.07 -9.33
CA PHE A 513 0.29 -14.16 -8.21
C PHE A 513 -1.10 -13.56 -8.13
N LEU A 514 -1.64 -13.48 -6.92
CA LEU A 514 -2.89 -12.81 -6.59
C LEU A 514 -2.64 -11.65 -5.64
N ALA A 515 -3.31 -10.53 -5.87
CA ALA A 515 -3.48 -9.48 -4.88
C ALA A 515 -4.97 -9.25 -4.66
N PHE A 516 -5.33 -8.83 -3.45
CA PHE A 516 -6.71 -8.67 -3.02
C PHE A 516 -6.99 -7.23 -2.61
N ALA A 517 -8.20 -6.78 -2.88
CA ALA A 517 -8.72 -5.53 -2.35
C ALA A 517 -10.14 -5.70 -1.81
N ILE A 518 -10.46 -5.06 -0.69
CA ILE A 518 -11.78 -5.08 -0.04
C ILE A 518 -12.23 -3.63 0.19
N TRP A 519 -13.49 -3.35 -0.11
CA TRP A 519 -14.19 -2.10 0.15
C TRP A 519 -15.29 -2.37 1.16
N ASP A 520 -15.35 -1.54 2.20
CA ASP A 520 -16.33 -1.57 3.27
C ASP A 520 -17.24 -0.33 3.16
N GLY A 521 -18.49 -0.57 2.74
CA GLY A 521 -19.46 0.45 2.36
C GLY A 521 -19.90 1.32 3.53
N ALA A 522 -19.91 0.81 4.75
CA ALA A 522 -20.26 1.55 5.96
C ALA A 522 -19.26 2.67 6.29
N PHE A 523 -18.06 2.64 5.70
CA PHE A 523 -17.03 3.66 5.87
C PHE A 523 -16.70 4.37 4.56
N ASP A 524 -17.68 4.42 3.65
CA ASP A 524 -17.62 5.13 2.39
C ASP A 524 -16.48 4.65 1.47
N ASP A 525 -16.00 3.40 1.60
CA ASP A 525 -14.92 2.93 0.74
C ASP A 525 -15.39 2.89 -0.73
N ARG A 526 -14.60 3.51 -1.61
CA ARG A 526 -14.78 3.49 -3.07
C ARG A 526 -13.46 3.84 -3.77
N ASN A 527 -13.30 3.38 -5.01
CA ASN A 527 -12.12 3.67 -5.83
C ASN A 527 -10.83 3.28 -5.09
N GLY A 528 -9.91 4.24 -4.86
CA GLY A 528 -8.67 4.05 -4.09
C GLY A 528 -8.83 4.03 -2.57
N GLN A 529 -10.01 4.34 -2.03
CA GLN A 529 -10.30 4.16 -0.59
C GLN A 529 -10.79 2.73 -0.39
N LYS A 530 -9.86 1.87 0.03
CA LYS A 530 -10.02 0.42 0.16
C LYS A 530 -8.87 -0.17 0.99
N SER A 531 -9.04 -1.41 1.42
CA SER A 531 -7.97 -2.21 2.03
C SER A 531 -7.37 -3.17 1.01
N VAL A 532 -6.04 -3.22 0.90
CA VAL A 532 -5.30 -3.99 -0.13
C VAL A 532 -4.26 -4.91 0.47
N SER A 533 -3.83 -5.92 -0.29
CA SER A 533 -2.68 -6.79 0.01
C SER A 533 -1.56 -6.62 -1.02
N VAL A 534 -0.36 -7.04 -0.64
CA VAL A 534 0.74 -7.33 -1.58
C VAL A 534 0.43 -8.57 -2.42
N TRP A 535 1.31 -8.88 -3.38
CA TRP A 535 1.25 -10.13 -4.13
C TRP A 535 1.43 -11.38 -3.27
N HIS A 536 0.56 -12.37 -3.47
CA HIS A 536 0.60 -13.71 -2.88
C HIS A 536 0.73 -14.75 -3.98
N ARG A 537 1.49 -15.82 -3.72
CA ARG A 537 1.69 -16.88 -4.72
C ARG A 537 0.46 -17.79 -4.76
N LEU A 538 -0.12 -18.00 -5.92
CA LEU A 538 -1.11 -19.03 -6.15
C LEU A 538 -0.41 -20.32 -6.61
N GLN A 539 -0.62 -21.42 -5.90
CA GLN A 539 -0.04 -22.71 -6.24
C GLN A 539 -1.13 -23.70 -6.66
N VAL A 540 -1.27 -23.90 -7.97
CA VAL A 540 -2.30 -24.80 -8.52
C VAL A 540 -1.83 -26.24 -8.45
N ALA A 541 -2.57 -27.08 -7.74
CA ALA A 541 -2.27 -28.51 -7.69
C ALA A 541 -2.37 -29.16 -9.09
N PRO A 542 -1.58 -30.22 -9.34
CA PRO A 542 -1.63 -30.96 -10.60
C PRO A 542 -2.98 -31.62 -10.88
#